data_AF-A0A2W1FRQ2-F1
#
_entry.id   AF-A0A2W1FRQ2-F1
#
_cell.length_a   1.000
_cell.length_b   1.000
_cell.length_c   1.000
_cell.angle_alpha   90.00
_cell.angle_beta   90.00
_cell.angle_gamma   90.00
#
_symmetry.space_group_name_H-M   'P 1'
#
loop_
_entity.id
_entity.type
_entity.pdbx_description
1 polymer ?
#
loop_
_entity_poly.entity_id
_entity_poly.type
_entity_poly.pdbx_seq_one_letter_code
_entity_poly.pdbx_strand_id
1 'polypeptide(L)'
;MATSRVALPSAPGPSSCGESGNFTLTFDDTVVGDDDQVLLVANGMHNPYHHLFYANGYTYIPDMWEPYASISQPNIAMFLPLTGTLLPNTPFAGTLLPGELGAGPRAPVNAYWFNAYSAYFGCALNGLTPCTLRISGYRYDSTLQREVLVAEQNATLPACWGYINCRLTQIIFSDQFQALSGIQFKAYTYNLNIPQVHMMDNLQMEWYNNTCSAGILRIGHS
;
A
#
# COMPACT_ATOMS: atom_id res chain seq x y z
N MET A 1 -2.52 56.69 -29.87
CA MET A 1 -1.81 55.82 -28.91
C MET A 1 -2.73 54.66 -28.57
N ALA A 2 -2.44 53.45 -29.07
CA ALA A 2 -3.24 52.26 -28.80
C ALA A 2 -2.65 51.54 -27.58
N THR A 3 -3.45 51.39 -26.52
CA THR A 3 -3.12 50.64 -25.31
C THR A 3 -3.24 49.15 -25.59
N SER A 4 -2.09 48.49 -25.73
CA SER A 4 -2.00 47.03 -25.77
C SER A 4 -2.33 46.46 -24.39
N ARG A 5 -3.43 45.72 -24.27
CA ARG A 5 -3.74 44.95 -23.07
C ARG A 5 -2.95 43.64 -23.13
N VAL A 6 -1.96 43.50 -22.25
CA VAL A 6 -1.29 42.23 -21.99
C VAL A 6 -2.31 41.29 -21.35
N ALA A 7 -2.58 40.15 -22.00
CA ALA A 7 -3.39 39.09 -21.43
C ALA A 7 -2.61 38.46 -20.27
N LEU A 8 -3.20 38.46 -19.07
CA LEU A 8 -2.68 37.71 -17.94
C LEU A 8 -2.78 36.20 -18.25
N PRO A 9 -1.78 35.40 -17.88
CA PRO A 9 -1.89 33.95 -17.99
C PRO A 9 -3.08 33.48 -17.16
N SER A 10 -3.90 32.62 -17.75
CA SER A 10 -5.03 31.97 -17.07
C SER A 10 -4.53 31.27 -15.81
N ALA A 11 -5.22 31.51 -14.69
CA ALA A 11 -5.06 30.71 -13.49
C ALA A 11 -5.28 29.21 -13.82
N PRO A 12 -4.57 28.28 -13.17
CA PRO A 12 -4.74 26.86 -13.45
C PRO A 12 -6.19 26.47 -13.16
N GLY A 13 -6.89 26.02 -14.20
CA GLY A 13 -8.20 25.38 -14.04
C GLY A 13 -8.06 24.09 -13.22
N PRO A 14 -9.17 23.48 -12.78
CA PRO A 14 -9.12 22.17 -12.14
C PRO A 14 -8.39 21.20 -13.08
N SER A 15 -7.47 20.40 -12.56
CA SER A 15 -6.79 19.35 -13.32
C SER A 15 -7.84 18.33 -13.79
N SER A 16 -8.37 18.55 -15.00
CA SER A 16 -9.63 17.99 -15.51
C SER A 16 -9.65 16.49 -15.79
N CYS A 17 -8.55 15.79 -15.46
CA CYS A 17 -8.36 14.37 -15.75
C CYS A 17 -8.48 13.44 -14.54
N GLY A 18 -8.83 14.01 -13.39
CA GLY A 18 -8.91 13.29 -12.14
C GLY A 18 -7.56 12.79 -11.64
N GLU A 19 -7.55 11.68 -10.92
CA GLU A 19 -6.30 11.10 -10.42
C GLU A 19 -5.51 10.49 -11.58
N SER A 20 -4.24 10.82 -11.75
CA SER A 20 -3.42 10.30 -12.86
C SER A 20 -1.94 10.48 -12.51
N GLY A 21 -1.09 9.55 -12.94
CA GLY A 21 0.35 9.59 -12.74
C GLY A 21 0.79 8.98 -11.42
N ASN A 22 1.94 9.46 -10.93
CA ASN A 22 2.59 8.93 -9.74
C ASN A 22 1.85 9.37 -8.48
N PHE A 23 1.76 8.45 -7.52
CA PHE A 23 1.22 8.71 -6.19
C PHE A 23 1.98 7.88 -5.16
N THR A 24 1.78 8.19 -3.88
CA THR A 24 2.38 7.45 -2.77
C THR A 24 1.29 7.17 -1.74
N LEU A 25 1.22 5.93 -1.28
CA LEU A 25 0.37 5.56 -0.15
C LEU A 25 1.19 5.74 1.11
N THR A 26 0.85 6.75 1.89
CA THR A 26 1.52 7.14 3.14
C THR A 26 0.80 6.62 4.38
N PHE A 27 -0.45 6.16 4.24
CA PHE A 27 -1.29 5.62 5.31
C PHE A 27 -1.72 6.65 6.38
N ASP A 28 -1.59 7.94 6.07
CA ASP A 28 -1.77 9.04 7.01
C ASP A 28 -3.17 9.68 7.01
N ASP A 29 -4.04 9.34 6.05
CA ASP A 29 -5.33 10.04 5.88
C ASP A 29 -6.36 9.71 6.96
N THR A 30 -6.02 8.84 7.91
CA THR A 30 -6.87 8.51 9.05
C THR A 30 -6.20 8.96 10.33
N VAL A 31 -6.96 9.66 11.18
CA VAL A 31 -6.54 9.88 12.57
C VAL A 31 -6.80 8.59 13.34
N VAL A 32 -5.75 7.92 13.80
CA VAL A 32 -5.93 6.83 14.76
C VAL A 32 -6.41 7.48 16.07
N GLY A 33 -7.65 7.21 16.46
CA GLY A 33 -8.30 7.84 17.60
C GLY A 33 -7.59 7.58 18.93
N ASP A 34 -7.72 8.54 19.84
CA ASP A 34 -7.15 8.59 21.20
C ASP A 34 -7.89 7.65 22.18
N ASP A 35 -8.48 6.55 21.69
CA ASP A 35 -9.35 5.70 22.52
C ASP A 35 -8.51 4.82 23.45
N ASP A 36 -8.49 5.22 24.72
CA ASP A 36 -7.99 4.56 25.94
C ASP A 36 -8.57 3.13 26.19
N GLN A 37 -9.19 2.48 25.19
CA GLN A 37 -9.93 1.23 25.36
C GLN A 37 -9.74 0.20 24.24
N VAL A 38 -8.53 -0.09 23.78
CA VAL A 38 -8.24 -1.44 23.23
C VAL A 38 -6.79 -1.83 23.52
N LEU A 39 -6.58 -3.05 24.03
CA LEU A 39 -5.27 -3.69 24.23
C LEU A 39 -4.44 -3.86 22.92
N LEU A 40 -4.98 -3.42 21.78
CA LEU A 40 -4.35 -3.27 20.47
C LEU A 40 -4.76 -1.88 19.95
N VAL A 41 -3.84 -0.92 19.90
CA VAL A 41 -4.00 0.39 19.24
C VAL A 41 -3.93 0.19 17.71
N ALA A 42 -4.76 -0.69 17.19
CA ALA A 42 -4.76 -1.17 15.82
C ALA A 42 -6.16 -0.99 15.24
N ASN A 43 -6.36 0.08 14.48
CA ASN A 43 -7.57 0.28 13.71
C ASN A 43 -7.42 -0.41 12.35
N GLY A 44 -8.28 -1.41 12.09
CA GLY A 44 -8.31 -2.11 10.81
C GLY A 44 -8.47 -1.12 9.63
N MET A 45 -7.78 -1.38 8.54
CA MET A 45 -7.79 -0.50 7.38
C MET A 45 -9.13 -0.54 6.65
N HIS A 46 -9.79 0.62 6.48
CA HIS A 46 -11.06 0.71 5.77
C HIS A 46 -10.88 0.51 4.26
N ASN A 47 -11.74 -0.31 3.66
CA ASN A 47 -11.75 -0.56 2.23
C ASN A 47 -12.91 0.18 1.54
N PRO A 48 -12.67 0.80 0.37
CA PRO A 48 -11.37 1.01 -0.27
C PRO A 48 -10.59 2.18 0.38
N TYR A 49 -9.25 2.12 0.29
CA TYR A 49 -8.33 3.22 0.63
C TYR A 49 -7.56 3.63 -0.63
N HIS A 50 -7.71 4.88 -1.07
CA HIS A 50 -7.24 5.40 -2.38
C HIS A 50 -7.55 4.48 -3.56
N HIS A 51 -8.82 4.06 -3.68
CA HIS A 51 -9.33 3.13 -4.71
C HIS A 51 -8.82 1.69 -4.64
N LEU A 52 -7.90 1.39 -3.72
CA LEU A 52 -7.37 0.05 -3.52
C LEU A 52 -8.06 -0.63 -2.34
N PHE A 53 -8.19 -1.95 -2.45
CA PHE A 53 -8.68 -2.83 -1.40
C PHE A 53 -7.50 -3.52 -0.74
N TYR A 54 -7.61 -3.74 0.55
CA TYR A 54 -6.62 -4.36 1.39
C TYR A 54 -7.17 -5.66 1.94
N ALA A 55 -6.33 -6.68 1.98
CA ALA A 55 -6.66 -7.95 2.59
C ALA A 55 -6.86 -7.82 4.11
N ASN A 56 -7.55 -8.79 4.68
CA ASN A 56 -7.68 -8.88 6.13
C ASN A 56 -6.32 -8.98 6.82
N GLY A 57 -6.15 -8.22 7.91
CA GLY A 57 -4.92 -8.18 8.70
C GLY A 57 -4.12 -6.88 8.54
N TYR A 58 -4.49 -5.99 7.62
CA TYR A 58 -3.96 -4.63 7.55
C TYR A 58 -4.57 -3.72 8.62
N THR A 59 -3.72 -2.96 9.28
CA THR A 59 -4.10 -1.97 10.30
C THR A 59 -3.23 -0.73 10.19
N TYR A 60 -3.79 0.41 10.58
CA TYR A 60 -3.04 1.63 10.86
C TYR A 60 -2.46 1.55 12.27
N ILE A 61 -1.21 1.98 12.42
CA ILE A 61 -0.52 2.08 13.70
C ILE A 61 0.07 3.51 13.80
N PRO A 62 -0.14 4.23 14.90
CA PRO A 62 0.48 5.53 15.11
C PRO A 62 2.01 5.41 15.21
N ASP A 63 2.73 6.41 14.71
CA ASP A 63 4.21 6.54 14.80
C ASP A 63 4.74 6.50 16.25
N MET A 64 3.89 6.85 17.23
CA MET A 64 4.24 6.74 18.66
C MET A 64 4.34 5.29 19.16
N TRP A 65 3.94 4.30 18.36
CA TRP A 65 4.00 2.88 18.71
C TRP A 65 5.30 2.26 18.18
N GLU A 66 6.25 2.01 19.09
CA GLU A 66 7.51 1.28 18.81
C GLU A 66 7.24 -0.08 18.13
N PRO A 67 8.11 -0.56 17.21
CA PRO A 67 9.54 -0.24 17.14
C PRO A 67 10.02 0.58 15.94
N TYR A 68 9.21 0.76 14.90
CA TYR A 68 9.61 1.48 13.68
C TYR A 68 8.89 2.82 13.63
N ALA A 69 9.67 3.89 13.56
CA ALA A 69 9.11 5.19 13.22
C ALA A 69 8.63 5.21 11.76
N SER A 70 7.52 5.89 11.50
CA SER A 70 7.02 6.11 10.16
C SER A 70 7.97 7.03 9.38
N ILE A 71 8.01 6.84 8.06
CA ILE A 71 8.70 7.76 7.15
C ILE A 71 7.85 9.02 6.94
N SER A 72 6.54 8.85 6.81
CA SER A 72 5.55 9.92 6.79
C SER A 72 4.66 9.83 8.02
N GLN A 73 4.45 10.95 8.70
CA GLN A 73 3.63 11.01 9.90
C GLN A 73 2.16 11.26 9.55
N PRO A 74 1.21 10.74 10.35
CA PRO A 74 1.41 10.16 11.68
C PRO A 74 1.38 8.63 11.76
N ASN A 75 1.21 7.90 10.65
CA ASN A 75 0.90 6.48 10.72
C ASN A 75 1.85 5.59 9.92
N ILE A 76 1.79 4.30 10.22
CA ILE A 76 2.40 3.24 9.44
C ILE A 76 1.38 2.13 9.18
N ALA A 77 1.42 1.51 8.00
CA ALA A 77 0.64 0.31 7.75
C ALA A 77 1.34 -0.90 8.37
N MET A 78 0.59 -1.74 9.07
CA MET A 78 1.07 -3.01 9.60
C MET A 78 0.21 -4.14 9.08
N PHE A 79 0.84 -5.25 8.68
CA PHE A 79 0.15 -6.47 8.32
C PHE A 79 0.41 -7.57 9.36
N LEU A 80 -0.69 -8.10 9.90
CA LEU A 80 -0.68 -9.14 10.91
C LEU A 80 -1.08 -10.50 10.27
N PRO A 81 -0.12 -11.40 9.97
CA PRO A 81 -0.39 -12.62 9.21
C PRO A 81 -1.29 -13.63 9.95
N LEU A 82 -1.38 -13.55 11.28
CA LEU A 82 -2.09 -14.51 12.14
C LEU A 82 -3.44 -13.98 12.66
N THR A 83 -3.76 -12.71 12.43
CA THR A 83 -4.93 -12.04 13.05
C THR A 83 -5.91 -11.45 12.05
N GLY A 84 -5.89 -11.90 10.79
CA GLY A 84 -6.91 -11.51 9.79
C GLY A 84 -8.37 -11.80 10.21
N THR A 85 -8.57 -12.50 11.34
CA THR A 85 -9.88 -12.78 11.96
C THR A 85 -10.22 -11.89 13.16
N LEU A 86 -9.27 -11.12 13.72
CA LEU A 86 -9.47 -10.32 14.94
C LEU A 86 -9.86 -8.86 14.66
N LEU A 87 -9.53 -8.36 13.46
CA LEU A 87 -9.97 -7.04 13.02
C LEU A 87 -11.29 -7.17 12.25
N PRO A 88 -12.21 -6.18 12.36
CA PRO A 88 -13.46 -6.22 11.62
C PRO A 88 -13.19 -6.38 10.12
N ASN A 89 -13.84 -7.38 9.51
CA ASN A 89 -13.71 -7.65 8.08
C ASN A 89 -14.26 -6.44 7.31
N THR A 90 -13.38 -5.72 6.61
CA THR A 90 -13.79 -4.56 5.80
C THR A 90 -14.32 -5.05 4.44
N PRO A 91 -15.10 -4.22 3.70
CA PRO A 91 -15.70 -4.66 2.45
C PRO A 91 -14.67 -5.29 1.51
N PHE A 92 -14.99 -6.48 0.99
CA PHE A 92 -14.17 -7.25 0.05
C PHE A 92 -12.78 -7.67 0.55
N ALA A 93 -12.40 -7.42 1.81
CA ALA A 93 -11.09 -7.83 2.31
C ALA A 93 -10.87 -9.35 2.26
N GLY A 94 -11.95 -10.14 2.38
CA GLY A 94 -11.94 -11.60 2.24
C GLY A 94 -11.83 -12.13 0.79
N THR A 95 -11.90 -11.26 -0.23
CA THR A 95 -11.71 -11.67 -1.63
C THR A 95 -10.27 -11.55 -2.10
N LEU A 96 -9.41 -10.91 -1.30
CA LEU A 96 -7.97 -10.75 -1.57
C LEU A 96 -7.17 -11.86 -0.88
N LEU A 97 -5.99 -12.17 -1.41
CA LEU A 97 -5.04 -13.06 -0.75
C LEU A 97 -4.48 -12.40 0.52
N PRO A 98 -4.10 -13.17 1.57
CA PRO A 98 -3.52 -12.58 2.78
C PRO A 98 -2.29 -11.72 2.47
N GLY A 99 -2.26 -10.48 2.96
CA GLY A 99 -1.16 -9.53 2.73
C GLY A 99 -1.16 -8.91 1.34
N GLU A 100 -2.26 -9.04 0.60
CA GLU A 100 -2.46 -8.38 -0.69
C GLU A 100 -3.15 -7.04 -0.53
N LEU A 101 -2.79 -6.10 -1.40
CA LEU A 101 -3.55 -4.89 -1.68
C LEU A 101 -3.67 -4.71 -3.19
N GLY A 102 -4.77 -4.16 -3.67
CA GLY A 102 -4.97 -3.98 -5.10
C GLY A 102 -6.36 -3.52 -5.52
N ALA A 103 -6.68 -3.70 -6.80
CA ALA A 103 -7.97 -3.33 -7.39
C ALA A 103 -9.14 -4.17 -6.85
N GLY A 104 -8.87 -5.34 -6.25
CA GLY A 104 -9.88 -6.20 -5.62
C GLY A 104 -11.02 -6.54 -6.59
N PRO A 105 -12.30 -6.30 -6.23
CA PRO A 105 -13.44 -6.51 -7.15
C PRO A 105 -13.34 -5.77 -8.48
N ARG A 106 -12.50 -4.72 -8.56
CA ARG A 106 -12.26 -3.92 -9.76
C ARG A 106 -11.06 -4.41 -10.59
N ALA A 107 -10.45 -5.54 -10.24
CA ALA A 107 -9.34 -6.15 -10.98
C ALA A 107 -9.58 -6.32 -12.50
N PRO A 108 -10.80 -6.59 -13.01
CA PRO A 108 -11.05 -6.62 -14.46
C PRO A 108 -10.90 -5.28 -15.18
N VAL A 109 -10.87 -4.15 -14.46
CA VAL A 109 -10.87 -2.80 -15.03
C VAL A 109 -9.49 -2.17 -14.88
N ASN A 110 -8.78 -1.99 -15.99
CA ASN A 110 -7.40 -1.50 -15.98
C ASN A 110 -7.21 -0.06 -15.49
N ALA A 111 -8.29 0.70 -15.31
CA ALA A 111 -8.24 2.04 -14.71
C ALA A 111 -7.74 2.01 -13.25
N TYR A 112 -7.89 0.86 -12.56
CA TYR A 112 -7.45 0.64 -11.18
C TYR A 112 -6.14 -0.15 -11.09
N TRP A 113 -5.50 -0.44 -12.23
CA TRP A 113 -4.20 -1.09 -12.25
C TRP A 113 -3.11 -0.08 -11.98
N PHE A 114 -1.97 -0.56 -11.49
CA PHE A 114 -0.86 0.27 -11.06
C PHE A 114 0.49 -0.34 -11.40
N ASN A 115 1.49 0.52 -11.45
CA ASN A 115 2.90 0.18 -11.39
C ASN A 115 3.38 0.43 -9.96
N ALA A 116 4.29 -0.40 -9.46
CA ALA A 116 4.87 -0.25 -8.13
C ALA A 116 6.39 -0.10 -8.24
N TYR A 117 6.96 0.87 -7.52
CA TYR A 117 8.37 1.26 -7.67
C TYR A 117 9.22 0.98 -6.44
N SER A 118 8.76 1.39 -5.25
CA SER A 118 9.46 1.13 -4.00
C SER A 118 8.52 1.30 -2.81
N ALA A 119 8.91 0.77 -1.66
CA ALA A 119 8.31 1.13 -0.39
C ALA A 119 9.31 0.93 0.75
N TYR A 120 8.99 1.45 1.93
CA TYR A 120 9.78 1.26 3.14
C TYR A 120 9.17 0.14 3.98
N PHE A 121 10.00 -0.80 4.42
CA PHE A 121 9.54 -1.97 5.17
C PHE A 121 10.30 -2.20 6.46
N GLY A 122 9.58 -2.71 7.46
CA GLY A 122 10.10 -3.21 8.73
C GLY A 122 9.54 -4.59 9.02
N CYS A 123 10.21 -5.35 9.89
CA CYS A 123 9.73 -6.66 10.31
C CYS A 123 9.73 -6.74 11.83
N ALA A 124 8.59 -7.10 12.42
CA ALA A 124 8.43 -7.15 13.87
C ALA A 124 8.99 -8.47 14.45
N LEU A 125 10.30 -8.67 14.30
CA LEU A 125 11.04 -9.75 14.95
C LEU A 125 11.92 -9.17 16.06
N ASN A 126 11.62 -9.50 17.31
CA ASN A 126 12.55 -9.34 18.43
C ASN A 126 13.62 -10.44 18.33
N GLY A 127 14.73 -10.15 17.66
CA GLY A 127 15.77 -11.16 17.54
C GLY A 127 17.01 -10.74 16.76
N LEU A 128 17.90 -11.71 16.58
CA LEU A 128 19.14 -11.59 15.81
C LEU A 128 18.98 -11.99 14.34
N THR A 129 17.84 -12.55 13.96
CA THR A 129 17.63 -13.14 12.62
C THR A 129 16.87 -12.16 11.74
N PRO A 130 17.33 -11.89 10.51
CA PRO A 130 16.61 -11.03 9.58
C PRO A 130 15.28 -11.66 9.13
N CYS A 131 14.47 -10.88 8.41
CA CYS A 131 13.29 -11.38 7.72
C CYS A 131 13.51 -11.46 6.21
N THR A 132 12.89 -12.44 5.57
CA THR A 132 12.68 -12.45 4.13
C THR A 132 11.33 -11.82 3.85
N LEU A 133 11.33 -10.68 3.17
CA LEU A 133 10.12 -10.11 2.58
C LEU A 133 9.95 -10.68 1.18
N ARG A 134 8.85 -11.41 0.97
CA ARG A 134 8.41 -11.88 -0.35
C ARG A 134 7.38 -10.90 -0.89
N ILE A 135 7.67 -10.38 -2.08
CA ILE A 135 6.86 -9.43 -2.82
C ILE A 135 6.36 -10.14 -4.07
N SER A 136 5.06 -10.24 -4.24
CA SER A 136 4.43 -10.94 -5.37
C SER A 136 3.46 -10.00 -6.08
N GLY A 137 3.70 -9.75 -7.37
CA GLY A 137 2.85 -8.91 -8.21
C GLY A 137 1.87 -9.77 -9.02
N TYR A 138 0.61 -9.36 -9.03
CA TYR A 138 -0.46 -10.05 -9.71
C TYR A 138 -1.11 -9.16 -10.78
N ARG A 139 -1.55 -9.78 -11.87
CA ARG A 139 -2.28 -9.12 -12.94
C ARG A 139 -3.51 -9.93 -13.30
N TYR A 140 -4.64 -9.25 -13.48
CA TYR A 140 -5.88 -9.87 -13.90
C TYR A 140 -5.78 -10.41 -15.32
N ASP A 141 -6.09 -11.69 -15.48
CA ASP A 141 -6.18 -12.37 -16.77
C ASP A 141 -7.66 -12.50 -17.16
N SER A 142 -8.04 -11.86 -18.26
CA SER A 142 -9.42 -11.86 -18.76
C SER A 142 -9.88 -13.20 -19.34
N THR A 143 -8.96 -14.08 -19.70
CA THR A 143 -9.29 -15.43 -20.19
C THR A 143 -9.57 -16.35 -19.00
N LEU A 144 -8.74 -16.27 -17.96
CA LEU A 144 -8.88 -17.07 -16.74
C LEU A 144 -9.85 -16.46 -15.72
N GLN A 145 -10.29 -15.23 -15.95
CA GLN A 145 -11.19 -14.46 -15.09
C GLN A 145 -10.68 -14.33 -13.64
N ARG A 146 -9.36 -14.25 -13.48
CA ARG A 146 -8.69 -14.19 -12.17
C ARG A 146 -7.33 -13.54 -12.26
N GLU A 147 -6.79 -13.14 -11.13
CA GLU A 147 -5.43 -12.64 -11.02
C GLU A 147 -4.41 -13.79 -11.11
N VAL A 148 -3.33 -13.54 -11.86
CA VAL A 148 -2.22 -14.47 -12.03
C VAL A 148 -0.92 -13.79 -11.61
N LEU A 149 -0.02 -14.57 -11.01
CA LEU A 149 1.31 -14.10 -10.62
C LEU A 149 2.12 -13.73 -11.86
N VAL A 150 2.62 -12.50 -11.91
CA VAL A 150 3.41 -11.98 -13.04
C VAL A 150 4.80 -11.48 -12.64
N ALA A 151 5.01 -11.18 -11.35
CA ALA A 151 6.30 -10.74 -10.83
C ALA A 151 6.52 -11.31 -9.42
N GLU A 152 7.76 -11.62 -9.07
CA GLU A 152 8.14 -12.00 -7.72
C GLU A 152 9.54 -11.50 -7.39
N GLN A 153 9.70 -10.96 -6.19
CA GLN A 153 10.98 -10.49 -5.68
C GLN A 153 11.06 -10.76 -4.19
N ASN A 154 12.23 -11.23 -3.76
CA ASN A 154 12.55 -11.36 -2.34
C ASN A 154 13.51 -10.25 -1.92
N ALA A 155 13.31 -9.71 -0.73
CA ALA A 155 14.21 -8.77 -0.08
C ALA A 155 14.54 -9.26 1.33
N THR A 156 15.72 -8.88 1.82
CA THR A 156 16.12 -9.17 3.20
C THR A 156 15.92 -7.90 4.03
N LEU A 157 15.10 -7.99 5.07
CA LEU A 157 14.90 -6.91 6.04
C LEU A 157 15.80 -7.18 7.26
N PRO A 158 16.56 -6.18 7.72
CA PRO A 158 17.41 -6.32 8.90
C PRO A 158 16.55 -6.60 10.14
N ALA A 159 17.14 -7.36 11.08
CA ALA A 159 16.50 -7.60 12.37
C ALA A 159 16.45 -6.30 13.20
N CYS A 160 15.38 -6.15 13.97
CA CYS A 160 15.16 -5.01 14.85
C CYS A 160 15.51 -5.41 16.29
N TRP A 161 16.79 -5.27 16.65
CA TRP A 161 17.31 -5.79 17.92
C TRP A 161 16.73 -5.05 19.12
N GLY A 162 16.05 -5.79 19.99
CA GLY A 162 15.46 -5.25 21.21
C GLY A 162 14.38 -4.19 20.98
N TYR A 163 13.88 -4.03 19.75
CA TYR A 163 12.91 -2.99 19.37
C TYR A 163 13.39 -1.54 19.54
N ILE A 164 14.71 -1.33 19.62
CA ILE A 164 15.30 -0.01 19.89
C ILE A 164 15.73 0.68 18.59
N ASN A 165 15.23 1.89 18.36
CA ASN A 165 15.63 2.78 17.25
C ASN A 165 15.60 2.12 15.86
N CYS A 166 14.60 1.28 15.60
CA CYS A 166 14.53 0.56 14.34
C CYS A 166 14.08 1.48 13.21
N ARG A 167 14.68 1.28 12.04
CA ARG A 167 14.42 2.08 10.84
C ARG A 167 13.90 1.22 9.72
N LEU A 168 12.88 1.71 9.04
CA LEU A 168 12.36 1.05 7.86
C LEU A 168 13.43 1.04 6.76
N THR A 169 13.50 -0.06 6.03
CA THR A 169 14.43 -0.25 4.92
C THR A 169 13.69 0.01 3.61
N GLN A 170 14.20 0.92 2.79
CA GLN A 170 13.66 1.12 1.45
C GLN A 170 13.98 -0.08 0.57
N ILE A 171 12.95 -0.66 -0.03
CA ILE A 171 13.07 -1.74 -1.00
C ILE A 171 12.63 -1.20 -2.37
N ILE A 172 13.54 -1.26 -3.34
CA ILE A 172 13.26 -0.92 -4.74
C ILE A 172 12.75 -2.18 -5.43
N PHE A 173 11.60 -2.07 -6.09
CA PHE A 173 10.99 -3.17 -6.83
C PHE A 173 11.61 -3.28 -8.22
N SER A 174 11.68 -4.51 -8.73
CA SER A 174 12.13 -4.76 -10.10
C SER A 174 11.18 -4.14 -11.14
N ASP A 175 11.68 -3.95 -12.35
CA ASP A 175 10.91 -3.45 -13.50
C ASP A 175 9.76 -4.38 -13.93
N GLN A 176 9.65 -5.57 -13.34
CA GLN A 176 8.54 -6.51 -13.57
C GLN A 176 7.25 -6.11 -12.85
N PHE A 177 7.31 -5.23 -11.83
CA PHE A 177 6.15 -4.78 -11.05
C PHE A 177 5.33 -3.70 -11.77
N GLN A 178 4.87 -4.02 -12.98
CA GLN A 178 4.16 -3.11 -13.89
C GLN A 178 2.81 -3.70 -14.32
N ALA A 179 1.83 -2.84 -14.57
CA ALA A 179 0.48 -3.23 -15.00
C ALA A 179 -0.20 -4.22 -14.03
N LEU A 180 0.01 -4.03 -12.72
CA LEU A 180 -0.51 -4.90 -11.67
C LEU A 180 -1.95 -4.56 -11.34
N SER A 181 -2.76 -5.58 -11.09
CA SER A 181 -4.09 -5.43 -10.45
C SER A 181 -4.04 -5.72 -8.96
N GLY A 182 -2.98 -6.39 -8.48
CA GLY A 182 -2.75 -6.68 -7.07
C GLY A 182 -1.26 -6.84 -6.76
N ILE A 183 -0.87 -6.52 -5.53
CA ILE A 183 0.48 -6.74 -5.02
C ILE A 183 0.40 -7.29 -3.60
N GLN A 184 1.24 -8.29 -3.30
CA GLN A 184 1.26 -8.97 -2.02
C GLN A 184 2.60 -8.83 -1.35
N PHE A 185 2.57 -8.56 -0.05
CA PHE A 185 3.72 -8.48 0.83
C PHE A 185 3.58 -9.51 1.94
N LYS A 186 4.57 -10.39 2.08
CA LYS A 186 4.64 -11.36 3.18
C LYS A 186 6.03 -11.41 3.74
N ALA A 187 6.17 -11.19 5.03
CA ALA A 187 7.42 -11.36 5.73
C ALA A 187 7.50 -12.75 6.39
N TYR A 188 8.68 -13.33 6.38
CA TYR A 188 8.99 -14.59 7.01
C TYR A 188 10.30 -14.50 7.77
N THR A 189 10.45 -15.27 8.85
CA THR A 189 11.76 -15.45 9.46
C THR A 189 12.71 -16.08 8.44
N TYR A 190 13.89 -15.48 8.26
CA TYR A 190 14.85 -15.86 7.24
C TYR A 190 15.15 -17.38 7.28
N ASN A 191 14.98 -18.04 6.13
CA ASN A 191 15.16 -19.48 5.93
C ASN A 191 14.27 -20.43 6.77
N LEU A 192 13.32 -19.91 7.57
CA LEU A 192 12.44 -20.74 8.41
C LEU A 192 10.98 -20.76 7.92
N ASN A 193 10.61 -19.88 6.97
CA ASN A 193 9.24 -19.77 6.42
C ASN A 193 8.15 -19.55 7.49
N ILE A 194 8.51 -19.04 8.67
CA ILE A 194 7.58 -18.69 9.74
C ILE A 194 7.04 -17.29 9.43
N PRO A 195 5.72 -17.10 9.19
CA PRO A 195 5.16 -15.79 8.88
C PRO A 195 5.41 -14.77 10.00
N GLN A 196 5.75 -13.55 9.62
CA GLN A 196 6.05 -12.45 10.53
C GLN A 196 5.17 -11.24 10.24
N VAL A 197 4.89 -10.48 11.30
CA VAL A 197 4.31 -9.15 11.18
C VAL A 197 5.32 -8.27 10.44
N HIS A 198 4.84 -7.49 9.48
CA HIS A 198 5.64 -6.49 8.81
C HIS A 198 4.94 -5.14 8.84
N MET A 199 5.76 -4.12 8.75
CA MET A 199 5.32 -2.74 8.61
C MET A 199 5.70 -2.24 7.23
N MET A 200 4.89 -1.34 6.70
CA MET A 200 5.06 -0.72 5.40
C MET A 200 4.70 0.74 5.48
N ASP A 201 5.51 1.57 4.83
CA ASP A 201 5.23 2.99 4.66
C ASP A 201 5.71 3.49 3.29
N ASN A 202 5.13 4.60 2.83
CA ASN A 202 5.48 5.28 1.59
C ASN A 202 5.61 4.33 0.40
N LEU A 203 4.52 3.62 0.08
CA LEU A 203 4.45 2.77 -1.10
C LEU A 203 4.30 3.65 -2.35
N GLN A 204 5.39 3.75 -3.11
CA GLN A 204 5.48 4.57 -4.32
C GLN A 204 4.95 3.83 -5.53
N MET A 205 3.97 4.44 -6.18
CA MET A 205 3.17 3.83 -7.23
C MET A 205 2.88 4.80 -8.36
N GLU A 206 2.36 4.28 -9.46
CA GLU A 206 1.77 5.05 -10.56
C GLU A 206 0.55 4.34 -11.09
N TRP A 207 -0.46 5.10 -11.51
CA TRP A 207 -1.59 4.54 -12.24
C TRP A 207 -1.14 4.01 -13.60
N TYR A 208 -1.30 2.70 -13.83
CA TYR A 208 -0.87 2.06 -15.07
C TYR A 208 -1.61 2.64 -16.28
N ASN A 209 -2.93 2.76 -16.18
CA ASN A 209 -3.72 3.49 -17.17
C ASN A 209 -3.78 4.98 -16.80
N ASN A 210 -2.77 5.71 -17.26
CA ASN A 210 -2.59 7.14 -16.98
C ASN A 210 -3.40 8.07 -17.91
N THR A 211 -4.46 7.55 -18.54
CA THR A 211 -5.32 8.36 -19.42
C THR A 211 -6.32 9.19 -18.62
N CYS A 212 -6.73 10.32 -19.20
CA CYS A 212 -7.72 11.23 -18.60
C CYS A 212 -9.06 10.55 -18.29
N SER A 213 -9.51 9.64 -19.18
CA SER A 213 -10.73 8.87 -18.98
C SER A 213 -10.62 7.90 -17.80
N ALA A 214 -9.48 7.24 -17.62
CA ALA A 214 -9.23 6.37 -16.49
C ALA A 214 -9.18 7.14 -15.16
N GLY A 215 -8.58 8.33 -15.14
CA GLY A 215 -8.56 9.18 -13.95
C GLY A 215 -9.94 9.72 -13.55
N ILE A 216 -10.79 10.06 -14.53
CA ILE A 216 -12.21 10.42 -14.27
C ILE A 216 -12.99 9.21 -13.71
N LEU A 217 -12.76 8.00 -14.23
CA LEU A 217 -13.40 6.78 -13.71
C LEU A 217 -13.07 6.53 -12.23
N ARG A 218 -11.86 6.92 -11.78
CA ARG A 218 -11.48 6.82 -10.37
C ARG A 218 -12.22 7.83 -9.50
N ILE A 219 -12.42 9.07 -9.96
CA ILE A 219 -13.25 10.06 -9.24
C ILE A 219 -14.72 9.63 -9.14
N GLY A 220 -15.28 9.05 -10.19
CA GLY A 220 -16.69 8.64 -10.21
C GLY A 220 -17.05 7.52 -9.22
N HIS A 221 -16.05 6.89 -8.59
CA HIS A 221 -16.18 5.75 -7.69
C HIS A 221 -15.33 5.91 -6.39
N SER A 222 -15.08 7.16 -5.97
CA SER A 222 -14.45 7.52 -4.69
C SER A 222 -15.42 7.41 -3.52
#